data_AF-A0A6C0KJF3-F1
#
_entry.id   AF-A0A6C0KJF3-F1
#
_cell.length_a   1.000
_cell.length_b   1.000
_cell.length_c   1.000
_cell.angle_alpha   90.00
_cell.angle_beta   90.00
_cell.angle_gamma   90.00
#
_symmetry.space_group_name_H-M   'P 1'
#
loop_
_entity.id
_entity.type
_entity.pdbx_description
1 polymer ?
#
loop_
_entity_poly.entity_id
_entity_poly.type
_entity_poly.pdbx_seq_one_letter_code
_entity_poly.pdbx_strand_id
1 'polypeptide(L)'
;MPMTFQQAMDIVDRFDPEDLENLSQGQLLYIISGLTGEEAREFMFAKNIKIFGGINGYVENFLSTGTVMRIKTIPNEIERRSGIQGALNALNKMLTYDELTEANRAEINEAILQLTNETAPAAAPAAGGYKRKSGKGRKSRKGSKGRKNKTTKKYRY
;
A
#
# COMPACT_ATOMS: atom_id res chain seq x y z
N MET A 1 -27.44 7.68 -0.67
CA MET A 1 -26.36 8.64 -0.96
C MET A 1 -25.06 8.06 -0.45
N PRO A 2 -23.92 8.26 -1.13
CA PRO A 2 -22.62 7.86 -0.60
C PRO A 2 -22.32 8.62 0.70
N MET A 3 -21.63 7.96 1.62
CA MET A 3 -21.25 8.56 2.91
C MET A 3 -20.15 9.60 2.72
N THR A 4 -20.27 10.75 3.38
CA THR A 4 -19.21 11.77 3.35
C THR A 4 -18.15 11.51 4.41
N PHE A 5 -16.96 12.09 4.23
CA PHE A 5 -15.89 12.00 5.24
C PHE A 5 -16.32 12.51 6.61
N GLN A 6 -17.02 13.65 6.66
CA GLN A 6 -17.55 14.17 7.92
C GLN A 6 -18.50 13.18 8.59
N GLN A 7 -19.38 12.53 7.83
CA GLN A 7 -20.30 11.53 8.38
C GLN A 7 -19.57 10.29 8.91
N ALA A 8 -18.47 9.90 8.26
CA ALA A 8 -17.65 8.79 8.72
C ALA A 8 -16.92 9.14 10.04
N MET A 9 -16.38 10.36 10.15
CA MET A 9 -15.74 10.82 11.39
C MET A 9 -16.75 11.01 12.53
N ASP A 10 -17.95 11.52 12.24
CA ASP A 10 -19.05 11.60 13.21
C ASP A 10 -19.40 10.22 13.80
N ILE A 11 -19.28 9.13 13.03
CA ILE A 11 -19.46 7.77 13.56
C ILE A 11 -18.36 7.45 14.57
N VAL A 12 -17.11 7.73 14.22
CA VAL A 12 -15.98 7.52 15.15
C VAL A 12 -16.20 8.30 16.43
N ASP A 13 -16.67 9.55 16.37
CA ASP A 13 -16.86 10.37 17.55
C ASP A 13 -18.05 9.92 18.41
N ARG A 14 -19.16 9.51 17.79
CA ARG A 14 -20.41 9.19 18.50
C ARG A 14 -20.50 7.77 19.04
N PHE A 15 -19.85 6.81 18.38
CA PHE A 15 -19.97 5.39 18.74
C PHE A 15 -19.00 5.02 19.84
N ASP A 16 -19.40 4.10 20.71
CA ASP A 16 -18.50 3.54 21.71
C ASP A 16 -17.45 2.63 21.06
N PRO A 17 -16.27 2.45 21.69
CA PRO A 17 -15.20 1.58 21.18
C PRO A 17 -15.69 0.17 20.82
N GLU A 18 -16.55 -0.41 21.65
CA GLU A 18 -17.12 -1.76 21.44
C GLU A 18 -18.00 -1.83 20.19
N ASP A 19 -18.80 -0.79 19.92
CA ASP A 19 -19.64 -0.73 18.73
C ASP A 19 -18.82 -0.56 17.46
N LEU A 20 -17.73 0.22 17.53
CA LEU A 20 -16.79 0.38 16.43
C LEU A 20 -16.03 -0.92 16.13
N GLU A 21 -15.67 -1.68 17.17
CA GLU A 21 -15.03 -2.99 16.99
C GLU A 21 -15.97 -3.98 16.30
N ASN A 22 -17.26 -3.95 16.65
CA ASN A 22 -18.28 -4.87 16.14
C ASN A 22 -18.92 -4.46 14.81
N LEU A 23 -18.41 -3.44 14.12
CA LEU A 23 -18.88 -3.08 12.78
C LEU A 23 -18.69 -4.25 11.81
N SER A 24 -19.78 -4.70 11.20
CA SER A 24 -19.74 -5.75 10.19
C SER A 24 -18.95 -5.31 8.96
N GLN A 25 -18.40 -6.28 8.23
CA GLN A 25 -17.70 -6.01 6.96
C GLN A 25 -18.58 -5.23 5.97
N GLY A 26 -19.89 -5.51 5.93
CA GLY A 26 -20.84 -4.80 5.08
C GLY A 26 -21.02 -3.33 5.48
N GLN A 27 -21.07 -3.04 6.78
CA GLN A 27 -21.13 -1.66 7.28
C GLN A 27 -19.83 -0.90 7.01
N LEU A 28 -18.68 -1.54 7.21
CA LEU A 28 -17.38 -0.94 6.88
C LEU A 28 -17.28 -0.60 5.40
N LEU A 29 -17.66 -1.55 4.54
CA LEU A 29 -17.70 -1.35 3.08
C LEU A 29 -18.63 -0.20 2.70
N TYR A 30 -19.80 -0.10 3.35
CA TYR A 30 -20.73 0.99 3.13
C TYR A 30 -20.12 2.36 3.51
N ILE A 31 -19.49 2.45 4.69
CA ILE A 31 -18.86 3.69 5.16
C ILE A 31 -17.74 4.14 4.19
N ILE A 32 -16.84 3.22 3.82
CA ILE A 32 -15.71 3.56 2.96
C ILE A 32 -16.12 3.76 1.48
N SER A 33 -17.28 3.27 1.06
CA SER A 33 -17.71 3.36 -0.36
C SER A 33 -17.91 4.80 -0.86
N GLY A 34 -18.17 5.74 0.06
CA GLY A 34 -18.28 7.16 -0.26
C GLY A 34 -17.00 7.97 -0.07
N LEU A 35 -15.92 7.33 0.40
CA LEU A 35 -14.66 7.98 0.75
C LEU A 35 -13.61 7.78 -0.36
N THR A 36 -12.72 8.76 -0.47
CA THR A 36 -11.46 8.57 -1.19
C THR A 36 -10.55 7.59 -0.46
N GLY A 37 -9.53 7.06 -1.15
CA GLY A 37 -8.60 6.11 -0.54
C GLY A 37 -7.81 6.70 0.65
N GLU A 38 -7.62 8.02 0.69
CA GLU A 38 -6.96 8.72 1.81
C GLU A 38 -7.92 8.88 2.98
N GLU A 39 -9.14 9.35 2.73
CA GLU A 39 -10.20 9.49 3.74
C GLU A 39 -10.57 8.15 4.38
N ALA A 40 -10.64 7.07 3.60
CA ALA A 40 -10.89 5.73 4.11
C ALA A 40 -9.78 5.26 5.06
N ARG A 41 -8.51 5.56 4.75
CA ARG A 41 -7.38 5.25 5.64
C ARG A 41 -7.46 6.06 6.92
N GLU A 42 -7.82 7.34 6.81
CA GLU A 42 -7.96 8.22 7.96
C GLU A 42 -9.09 7.78 8.90
N PHE A 43 -10.25 7.45 8.34
CA PHE A 43 -11.35 6.86 9.10
C PHE A 43 -10.93 5.57 9.82
N MET A 44 -10.28 4.63 9.11
CA MET A 44 -9.83 3.38 9.72
C MET A 44 -8.79 3.60 10.82
N PHE A 45 -7.93 4.61 10.66
CA PHE A 45 -6.94 4.98 11.66
C PHE A 45 -7.60 5.57 12.92
N ALA A 46 -8.51 6.53 12.76
CA ALA A 46 -9.24 7.13 13.86
C ALA A 46 -10.11 6.11 14.61
N LYS A 47 -10.79 5.23 13.86
CA LYS A 47 -11.53 4.07 14.41
C LYS A 47 -10.63 3.22 15.32
N ASN A 48 -9.44 2.84 14.84
CA ASN A 48 -8.54 1.98 15.60
C ASN A 48 -7.98 2.69 16.85
N ILE A 49 -7.62 3.96 16.75
CA ILE A 49 -7.22 4.77 17.91
C ILE A 49 -8.30 4.72 18.99
N LYS A 50 -9.57 4.91 18.61
CA LYS A 50 -10.67 4.90 19.57
C LYS A 50 -10.87 3.52 20.20
N ILE A 51 -10.83 2.45 19.39
CA ILE A 51 -10.98 1.06 19.87
C ILE A 51 -9.91 0.72 20.92
N PHE A 52 -8.66 1.14 20.70
CA PHE A 52 -7.55 0.84 21.61
C PHE A 52 -7.35 1.88 22.70
N GLY A 53 -8.32 2.77 22.93
CA GLY A 53 -8.27 3.74 24.03
C GLY A 53 -7.21 4.84 23.86
N GLY A 54 -6.80 5.14 22.62
CA GLY A 54 -5.85 6.19 22.29
C GLY A 54 -4.70 5.72 21.40
N ILE A 55 -3.85 6.67 21.01
CA ILE A 55 -2.73 6.38 20.11
C ILE A 55 -1.74 5.38 20.73
N ASN A 56 -1.50 5.47 22.04
CA ASN A 56 -0.56 4.61 22.74
C ASN A 56 -1.00 3.13 22.72
N GLY A 57 -2.27 2.86 23.06
CA GLY A 57 -2.81 1.49 23.00
C GLY A 57 -2.84 0.94 21.58
N TYR A 58 -3.11 1.80 20.58
CA TYR A 58 -3.05 1.37 19.19
C TYR A 58 -1.63 1.01 18.74
N VAL A 59 -0.61 1.77 19.16
CA VAL A 59 0.80 1.48 18.86
C VAL A 59 1.22 0.15 19.49
N GLU A 60 0.90 -0.06 20.76
CA GLU A 60 1.19 -1.32 21.46
C GLU A 60 0.53 -2.51 20.75
N ASN A 61 -0.74 -2.38 20.34
CA ASN A 61 -1.40 -3.44 19.58
C ASN A 61 -0.69 -3.68 18.24
N PHE A 62 -0.46 -2.62 17.47
CA PHE A 62 0.12 -2.71 16.13
C PHE A 62 1.48 -3.41 16.12
N LEU A 63 2.32 -3.12 17.11
CA LEU A 63 3.64 -3.73 17.27
C LEU A 63 3.53 -5.15 17.84
N SER A 64 2.68 -5.39 18.84
CA SER A 64 2.49 -6.71 19.46
C SER A 64 1.89 -7.76 18.51
N THR A 65 1.12 -7.35 17.50
CA THR A 65 0.60 -8.30 16.48
C THR A 65 1.71 -8.93 15.63
N GLY A 66 2.95 -8.47 15.77
CA GLY A 66 4.09 -8.91 14.97
C GLY A 66 3.96 -8.46 13.52
N THR A 67 3.27 -7.35 13.26
CA THR A 67 3.02 -6.82 11.91
C THR A 67 4.32 -6.64 11.13
N VAL A 68 5.35 -6.10 11.80
CA VAL A 68 6.71 -5.95 11.24
C VAL A 68 7.26 -7.31 10.81
N MET A 69 7.23 -8.31 11.69
CA MET A 69 7.72 -9.67 11.39
C MET A 69 6.93 -10.35 10.26
N ARG A 70 5.60 -10.22 10.27
CA ARG A 70 4.74 -10.80 9.23
C ARG A 70 5.09 -10.26 7.85
N ILE A 71 5.27 -8.94 7.73
CA ILE A 71 5.65 -8.29 6.47
C ILE A 71 6.99 -8.85 5.96
N LYS A 72 7.99 -9.02 6.84
CA LYS A 72 9.31 -9.57 6.49
C LYS A 72 9.21 -10.99 5.95
N THR A 73 8.31 -11.80 6.50
CA THR A 73 8.10 -13.19 6.06
C THR A 73 7.35 -13.34 4.74
N ILE A 74 6.84 -12.26 4.14
CA ILE A 74 6.14 -12.34 2.84
C ILE A 74 7.13 -12.76 1.74
N PRO A 75 6.89 -13.90 1.06
CA PRO A 75 7.80 -14.42 0.05
C PRO A 75 7.79 -13.58 -1.24
N ASN A 76 6.62 -13.06 -1.61
CA ASN A 76 6.47 -12.21 -2.79
C ASN A 76 7.08 -10.83 -2.54
N GLU A 77 8.11 -10.47 -3.30
CA GLU A 77 8.83 -9.21 -3.14
C GLU A 77 7.95 -7.97 -3.39
N ILE A 78 7.01 -8.03 -4.34
CA ILE A 78 6.13 -6.91 -4.67
C ILE A 78 5.17 -6.65 -3.49
N GLU A 79 4.55 -7.71 -2.97
CA GLU A 79 3.65 -7.64 -1.82
C GLU A 79 4.40 -7.22 -0.57
N ARG A 80 5.62 -7.75 -0.35
CA ARG A 80 6.48 -7.35 0.76
C ARG A 80 6.81 -5.86 0.72
N ARG A 81 7.26 -5.34 -0.42
CA ARG A 81 7.55 -3.89 -0.57
C ARG A 81 6.32 -3.03 -0.35
N SER A 82 5.16 -3.46 -0.88
CA SER A 82 3.89 -2.75 -0.66
C SER A 82 3.48 -2.76 0.82
N GLY A 83 3.63 -3.91 1.50
CA GLY A 83 3.40 -4.05 2.93
C GLY A 83 4.33 -3.18 3.77
N ILE A 84 5.63 -3.16 3.45
CA ILE A 84 6.62 -2.27 4.09
C ILE A 84 6.21 -0.81 3.94
N GLN A 85 5.86 -0.37 2.73
CA GLN A 85 5.42 1.00 2.50
C GLN A 85 4.15 1.34 3.28
N GLY A 86 3.19 0.42 3.33
CA GLY A 86 1.96 0.58 4.11
C GLY A 86 2.23 0.73 5.61
N ALA A 87 3.09 -0.13 6.16
CA ALA A 87 3.49 -0.07 7.56
C ALA A 87 4.28 1.21 7.87
N LEU A 88 5.21 1.62 7.00
CA LEU A 88 5.95 2.88 7.18
C LEU A 88 5.01 4.09 7.16
N ASN A 89 4.02 4.12 6.28
CA ASN A 89 3.05 5.21 6.25
C ASN A 89 2.22 5.26 7.54
N ALA A 90 1.80 4.10 8.08
CA ALA A 90 1.07 4.02 9.33
C ALA A 90 1.92 4.47 10.52
N LEU A 91 3.16 3.97 10.64
CA LEU A 91 4.10 4.33 11.70
C LEU A 91 4.45 5.83 11.68
N ASN A 92 4.69 6.39 10.50
CA ASN A 92 4.93 7.84 10.37
C ASN A 92 3.70 8.67 10.76
N LYS A 93 2.48 8.19 10.45
CA LYS A 93 1.24 8.84 10.90
C LYS A 93 1.06 8.74 12.42
N MET A 94 1.48 7.66 13.06
CA MET A 94 1.44 7.55 14.54
C MET A 94 2.35 8.60 15.20
N LEU A 95 3.50 8.91 14.60
CA LEU A 95 4.45 9.91 15.12
C LEU A 95 3.92 11.35 15.12
N THR A 96 2.89 11.66 14.33
CA THR A 96 2.30 13.00 14.25
C THR A 96 1.29 13.26 15.37
N TYR A 97 0.97 12.28 16.21
CA TYR A 97 0.04 12.48 17.34
C TYR A 97 0.78 13.00 18.56
N ASP A 98 0.25 14.07 19.15
CA ASP A 98 0.85 14.78 20.29
C ASP A 98 0.79 13.97 21.60
N GLU A 99 -0.19 13.08 21.73
CA GLU A 99 -0.42 12.25 22.92
C GLU A 99 0.51 11.01 23.00
N LEU A 100 1.41 10.84 22.03
CA LEU A 100 2.30 9.70 21.95
C LEU A 100 3.39 9.77 23.03
N THR A 101 3.50 8.73 23.85
CA THR A 101 4.55 8.65 24.88
C THR A 101 5.94 8.52 24.26
N GLU A 102 6.97 8.96 24.99
CA GLU A 102 8.37 8.84 24.55
C GLU A 102 8.78 7.37 24.33
N ALA A 103 8.28 6.46 25.17
CA ALA A 103 8.51 5.02 25.02
C ALA A 103 7.96 4.50 23.69
N ASN A 104 6.68 4.77 23.39
CA ASN A 104 6.06 4.35 22.13
C ASN A 104 6.70 5.01 20.91
N ARG A 105 7.13 6.28 21.05
CA ARG A 105 7.90 6.98 20.01
C ARG A 105 9.22 6.27 19.71
N ALA A 106 9.93 5.79 20.73
CA ALA A 106 11.17 5.03 20.56
C ALA A 106 10.90 3.68 19.84
N GLU A 107 9.86 2.95 20.25
CA GLU A 107 9.48 1.69 19.62
C GLU A 107 9.07 1.85 18.15
N ILE A 108 8.30 2.91 17.83
CA ILE A 108 7.95 3.24 16.44
C ILE A 108 9.21 3.52 15.61
N ASN A 109 10.14 4.31 16.14
CA ASN A 109 11.39 4.61 15.45
C ASN A 109 12.22 3.34 15.21
N GLU A 110 12.26 2.42 16.16
CA GLU A 110 12.91 1.13 16.00
C GLU A 110 12.23 0.29 14.91
N ALA A 111 10.90 0.23 14.90
CA ALA A 111 10.13 -0.49 13.88
C ALA A 111 10.38 0.10 12.48
N ILE A 112 10.43 1.43 12.34
CA ILE A 112 10.78 2.12 11.09
C ILE A 112 12.19 1.73 10.64
N LEU A 113 13.17 1.73 11.55
CA LEU A 113 14.54 1.30 11.24
C LEU A 113 14.61 -0.15 10.77
N GLN A 114 13.88 -1.05 11.44
CA GLN A 114 13.83 -2.46 11.06
C GLN A 114 13.23 -2.70 9.67
N LEU A 115 12.25 -1.89 9.27
CA LEU A 115 11.59 -1.97 7.95
C LEU A 115 12.43 -1.30 6.84
N THR A 116 13.06 -0.17 7.14
CA THR A 116 13.90 0.58 6.17
C THR A 116 15.21 -0.13 5.87
N ASN A 117 15.85 -0.75 6.87
CA ASN A 117 17.06 -1.54 6.67
C ASN A 117 16.83 -2.77 5.77
N GLU A 118 15.59 -3.27 5.70
CA GLU A 118 15.23 -4.39 4.84
C GLU A 118 14.93 -3.97 3.40
N THR A 119 14.54 -2.71 3.19
CA THR A 119 14.44 -2.10 1.86
C THR A 119 15.79 -1.61 1.31
N ALA A 120 16.82 -1.52 2.15
CA ALA A 120 18.15 -1.24 1.66
C ALA A 120 18.54 -2.39 0.73
N PRO A 121 18.90 -2.14 -0.54
CA PRO A 121 19.44 -3.18 -1.38
C PRO A 121 20.65 -3.75 -0.62
N ALA A 122 20.62 -5.05 -0.33
CA ALA A 122 21.81 -5.75 0.14
C ALA A 122 22.94 -5.29 -0.77
N ALA A 123 23.91 -4.57 -0.21
CA ALA A 123 24.99 -3.98 -0.98
C ALA A 123 25.59 -5.12 -1.79
N ALA A 124 25.27 -5.15 -3.09
CA ALA A 124 25.76 -6.18 -3.96
C ALA A 124 27.29 -6.12 -3.83
N PRO A 125 27.97 -7.24 -3.53
CA PRO A 125 29.43 -7.22 -3.49
C PRO A 125 29.88 -6.60 -4.82
N ALA A 126 30.74 -5.59 -4.73
CA ALA A 126 31.24 -4.82 -5.86
C ALA A 126 32.02 -5.73 -6.80
N ALA A 127 31.31 -6.48 -7.65
CA ALA A 127 31.88 -7.34 -8.66
C ALA A 127 31.79 -6.61 -10.00
N GLY A 128 32.95 -6.07 -10.39
CA GLY A 128 33.42 -5.94 -11.77
C GLY A 128 32.41 -5.47 -12.83
N GLY A 129 32.53 -4.21 -13.23
CA GLY A 129 31.67 -3.57 -14.20
C GLY A 129 31.49 -4.33 -15.52
N TYR A 130 30.27 -4.30 -16.04
CA TYR A 130 29.95 -4.69 -17.41
C TYR A 130 29.35 -3.51 -18.16
N LYS A 131 30.18 -2.80 -18.93
CA LYS A 131 29.75 -1.80 -19.91
C LYS A 131 28.88 -2.48 -20.98
N ARG A 132 27.59 -2.16 -21.07
CA ARG A 132 26.78 -2.50 -22.25
C ARG A 132 26.68 -1.30 -23.19
N LYS A 133 27.32 -1.44 -24.36
CA LYS A 133 27.38 -0.50 -25.47
C LYS A 133 25.98 -0.07 -25.94
N SER A 134 25.80 1.23 -26.14
CA SER A 134 24.69 1.80 -26.89
C SER A 134 24.81 1.45 -28.38
N GLY A 135 23.86 0.67 -28.89
CA GLY A 135 23.75 0.31 -30.30
C GLY A 135 22.82 1.27 -31.04
N LYS A 136 23.35 2.41 -31.49
CA LYS A 136 22.72 3.32 -32.45
C LYS A 136 22.79 2.69 -33.85
N GLY A 137 21.65 2.37 -34.47
CA GLY A 137 21.63 1.73 -35.81
C GLY A 137 20.40 2.06 -36.65
N ARG A 138 20.44 3.20 -37.36
CA ARG A 138 19.54 3.54 -38.48
C ARG A 138 19.77 2.60 -39.68
N LYS A 139 18.71 2.01 -40.25
CA LYS A 139 18.54 1.73 -41.71
C LYS A 139 17.03 1.67 -41.99
N SER A 140 16.40 2.71 -42.54
CA SER A 140 16.21 2.94 -43.99
C SER A 140 16.01 1.65 -44.79
N ARG A 141 14.77 1.35 -45.19
CA ARG A 141 14.49 0.79 -46.52
C ARG A 141 13.09 1.16 -46.99
N LYS A 142 13.14 1.96 -48.05
CA LYS A 142 12.10 2.51 -48.90
C LYS A 142 11.63 1.42 -49.87
N GLY A 143 10.31 1.20 -49.94
CA GLY A 143 9.54 0.79 -51.13
C GLY A 143 9.77 -0.59 -51.76
N SER A 144 8.67 -1.33 -51.97
CA SER A 144 8.35 -1.80 -53.32
C SER A 144 6.85 -2.04 -53.49
N LYS A 145 6.36 -1.61 -54.64
CA LYS A 145 4.99 -1.69 -55.12
C LYS A 145 4.63 -3.12 -55.51
N GLY A 146 3.37 -3.48 -55.31
CA GLY A 146 2.58 -4.19 -56.33
C GLY A 146 2.56 -5.71 -56.25
N ARG A 147 1.37 -6.26 -55.99
CA ARG A 147 0.73 -7.21 -56.93
C ARG A 147 -0.74 -7.40 -56.59
N LYS A 148 -1.61 -6.97 -57.51
CA LYS A 148 -2.99 -7.43 -57.65
C LYS A 148 -2.95 -8.88 -58.09
N ASN A 149 -3.79 -9.75 -57.51
CA ASN A 149 -4.28 -10.95 -58.19
C ASN A 149 -5.81 -11.06 -57.98
N LYS A 150 -6.55 -10.73 -59.03
CA LYS A 150 -7.90 -11.22 -59.32
C LYS A 150 -7.76 -12.62 -59.94
N THR A 151 -8.57 -13.58 -59.49
CA THR A 151 -9.29 -14.63 -60.28
C THR A 151 -9.90 -15.66 -59.30
N THR A 152 -11.22 -15.66 -59.06
CA THR A 152 -12.25 -16.56 -59.67
C THR A 152 -12.00 -18.07 -59.59
N LYS A 153 -12.82 -18.80 -58.81
CA LYS A 153 -13.80 -19.82 -59.28
C LYS A 153 -14.40 -20.64 -58.12
N LYS A 154 -15.74 -20.70 -58.12
CA LYS A 154 -16.69 -21.83 -57.88
C LYS A 154 -16.22 -23.03 -57.03
N TYR A 155 -17.02 -23.46 -56.05
CA TYR A 155 -17.91 -24.65 -56.01
C TYR A 155 -18.67 -24.65 -54.66
N ARG A 156 -20.02 -24.57 -54.66
CA ARG A 156 -20.97 -25.63 -54.21
C ARG A 156 -20.58 -26.35 -52.92
N TYR A 157 -21.38 -26.19 -51.86
CA TYR A 157 -22.34 -27.19 -51.37
C TYR A 157 -23.59 -26.48 -50.87
#